data_AF-A0A182R9X4-F1
#
_entry.id   AF-A0A182R9X4-F1
#
_cell.length_a   1.000
_cell.length_b   1.000
_cell.length_c   1.000
_cell.angle_alpha   90.00
_cell.angle_beta   90.00
_cell.angle_gamma   90.00
#
_symmetry.space_group_name_H-M   'P 1'
#
loop_
_entity.id
_entity.type
_entity.pdbx_description
1 polymer ?
#
loop_
_entity_poly.entity_id
_entity_poly.type
_entity_poly.pdbx_seq_one_letter_code
_entity_poly.pdbx_strand_id
1 'polypeptide(L)'
;MHHLLAILCGVCVLLPASALKHHILTKSWDEAQSDCLEYLRIESSRAVPFLAHRYEDDQTTKELIFCIALNLRIYDATQNVLRVELLRQFFTPDVNDTLYVNRTNDCLLRVQTPPKENSYYGRNPYVGAIESVHGIFRCFYYYYGNFNRNAPALPPTALEVKQIQQECAKIIGIPVGLLRCGSHLKAHPAYISESNRSKTH
;
A
#
# COMPACT_ATOMS: atom_id res chain seq x y z
N MET A 1 -48.80 39.66 7.92
CA MET A 1 -48.45 39.05 9.22
C MET A 1 -48.44 37.54 9.01
N HIS A 2 -47.33 36.98 8.51
CA HIS A 2 -46.23 36.41 9.32
C HIS A 2 -46.70 35.31 10.28
N HIS A 3 -46.43 34.05 9.94
CA HIS A 3 -45.46 33.16 10.60
C HIS A 3 -45.58 31.76 9.95
N LEU A 4 -44.65 31.40 9.06
CA LEU A 4 -43.43 30.58 9.31
C LEU A 4 -43.77 29.09 9.45
N LEU A 5 -43.53 28.26 8.43
CA LEU A 5 -42.25 27.67 7.96
C LEU A 5 -41.98 26.28 8.57
N ALA A 6 -41.82 25.31 7.67
CA ALA A 6 -40.88 24.19 7.73
C ALA A 6 -40.95 23.21 8.92
N ILE A 7 -41.51 22.03 8.65
CA ILE A 7 -41.00 20.77 9.23
C ILE A 7 -40.63 19.86 8.05
N LEU A 8 -39.50 20.20 7.43
CA LEU A 8 -38.74 19.35 6.53
C LEU A 8 -37.40 19.11 7.23
N CYS A 9 -36.85 17.91 7.04
CA CYS A 9 -35.50 17.51 7.42
C CYS A 9 -35.35 16.91 8.84
N GLY A 10 -35.85 15.69 8.99
CA GLY A 10 -35.52 14.79 10.11
C GLY A 10 -34.97 13.44 9.65
N VAL A 11 -34.42 13.34 8.43
CA VAL A 11 -33.54 12.21 8.08
C VAL A 11 -32.13 12.76 8.13
N CYS A 12 -31.57 12.78 9.34
CA CYS A 12 -30.12 12.80 9.47
C CYS A 12 -29.61 11.60 8.67
N VAL A 13 -29.02 11.89 7.52
CA VAL A 13 -28.17 10.96 6.78
C VAL A 13 -27.02 10.64 7.72
N LEU A 14 -27.21 9.63 8.56
CA LEU A 14 -26.12 8.89 9.17
C LEU A 14 -25.44 8.16 8.02
N LEU A 15 -24.54 8.87 7.33
CA LEU A 15 -23.49 8.24 6.56
C LEU A 15 -22.83 7.24 7.50
N PRO A 16 -22.86 5.93 7.21
CA PRO A 16 -22.18 4.98 8.05
C PRO A 16 -20.68 5.26 7.86
N ALA A 17 -20.04 5.83 8.87
CA ALA A 17 -18.57 5.88 8.95
C ALA A 17 -17.95 4.46 8.81
N SER A 18 -18.77 3.41 8.96
CA SER A 18 -18.43 2.02 8.67
C SER A 18 -18.15 1.73 7.19
N ALA A 19 -18.70 2.47 6.23
CA ALA A 19 -18.43 2.23 4.81
C ALA A 19 -16.95 2.46 4.45
N LEU A 20 -16.32 3.50 5.02
CA LEU A 20 -14.90 3.78 4.78
C LEU A 20 -13.98 2.77 5.49
N LYS A 21 -14.43 2.22 6.62
CA LYS A 21 -13.64 1.29 7.45
C LYS A 21 -13.40 -0.06 6.74
N HIS A 22 -14.29 -0.47 5.83
CA HIS A 22 -14.12 -1.69 5.04
C HIS A 22 -13.02 -1.60 3.96
N HIS A 23 -12.50 -0.40 3.66
CA HIS A 23 -11.47 -0.20 2.65
C HIS A 23 -10.05 -0.08 3.20
N ILE A 24 -9.89 0.06 4.53
CA ILE A 24 -8.56 0.07 5.15
C ILE A 24 -8.17 -1.38 5.42
N LEU A 25 -7.30 -1.91 4.57
CA LEU A 25 -6.72 -3.23 4.75
C LEU A 25 -5.47 -3.10 5.62
N THR A 26 -5.40 -3.88 6.69
CA THR A 26 -4.17 -4.06 7.49
C THR A 26 -3.64 -5.46 7.25
N LYS A 27 -2.32 -5.60 7.17
CA LYS A 27 -1.68 -6.92 7.05
C LYS A 27 -0.30 -6.89 7.69
N SER A 28 -0.02 -7.87 8.53
CA SER A 28 1.30 -8.07 9.14
C SER A 28 2.27 -8.78 8.20
N TRP A 29 3.55 -8.72 8.54
CA TRP A 29 4.58 -9.49 7.82
C TRP A 29 4.31 -10.99 7.91
N ASP A 30 3.96 -11.50 9.10
CA ASP A 30 3.68 -12.92 9.34
C ASP A 30 2.50 -13.44 8.52
N GLU A 31 1.41 -12.67 8.43
CA GLU A 31 0.26 -13.03 7.60
C GLU A 31 0.62 -13.08 6.11
N ALA A 32 1.35 -12.08 5.61
CA ALA A 32 1.81 -12.09 4.22
C ALA A 32 2.81 -13.22 3.93
N GLN A 33 3.67 -13.54 4.88
CA GLN A 33 4.59 -14.67 4.76
C GLN A 33 3.83 -15.98 4.70
N SER A 34 2.86 -16.21 5.59
CA SER A 34 2.04 -17.43 5.60
C SER A 34 1.35 -17.64 4.25
N ASP A 35 0.71 -16.60 3.72
CA ASP A 35 0.06 -16.67 2.41
C ASP A 35 1.06 -16.98 1.29
N CYS A 36 2.23 -16.34 1.31
CA CYS A 36 3.26 -16.57 0.29
C CYS A 36 3.91 -17.94 0.35
N LEU A 37 4.06 -18.54 1.54
CA LEU A 37 4.50 -19.92 1.69
C LEU A 37 3.51 -20.87 0.99
N GLU A 38 2.21 -20.62 1.12
CA GLU A 38 1.17 -21.37 0.42
C GLU A 38 1.20 -21.13 -1.09
N TYR A 39 1.26 -19.86 -1.53
CA TYR A 39 1.25 -19.50 -2.95
C TYR A 39 2.43 -20.08 -3.72
N LEU A 40 3.62 -20.07 -3.09
CA LEU A 40 4.84 -20.63 -3.66
C LEU A 40 4.97 -22.15 -3.41
N ARG A 41 4.03 -22.76 -2.69
CA ARG A 41 4.01 -24.19 -2.34
C ARG A 41 5.30 -24.64 -1.65
N ILE A 42 5.81 -23.82 -0.73
CA ILE A 42 6.98 -24.16 0.08
C ILE A 42 6.56 -25.22 1.10
N GLU A 43 7.18 -26.39 1.06
CA GLU A 43 6.90 -27.48 1.99
C GLU A 43 7.06 -27.04 3.44
N SER A 44 6.21 -27.55 4.33
CA SER A 44 6.21 -27.18 5.76
C SER A 44 7.56 -27.42 6.45
N SER A 45 8.28 -28.48 6.08
CA SER A 45 9.63 -28.79 6.56
C SER A 45 10.63 -27.67 6.20
N ARG A 46 10.52 -27.10 5.00
CA ARG A 46 11.36 -26.01 4.50
C ARG A 46 10.87 -24.63 4.97
N ALA A 47 9.64 -24.52 5.45
CA ALA A 47 9.08 -23.27 5.94
C ALA A 47 9.56 -22.88 7.36
N VAL A 48 10.06 -23.84 8.13
CA VAL A 48 10.48 -23.65 9.54
C VAL A 48 11.44 -22.47 9.75
N PRO A 49 12.50 -22.26 8.93
CA PRO A 49 13.37 -21.11 9.07
C PRO A 49 12.64 -19.77 8.86
N PHE A 50 11.77 -19.69 7.85
CA PHE A 50 11.02 -18.48 7.53
C PHE A 50 10.06 -18.10 8.66
N LEU A 51 9.35 -19.07 9.25
CA LEU A 51 8.47 -18.86 10.40
C LEU A 51 9.23 -18.34 11.64
N ALA A 52 10.53 -18.60 11.72
CA ALA A 52 11.41 -18.07 12.75
C ALA A 52 12.13 -16.78 12.31
N HIS A 53 11.67 -16.12 11.24
CA HIS A 53 12.27 -14.93 10.64
C HIS A 53 13.75 -15.09 10.26
N ARG A 54 14.14 -16.30 9.85
CA ARG A 54 15.48 -16.57 9.30
C ARG A 54 15.40 -16.67 7.80
N TYR A 55 16.12 -15.77 7.13
CA TYR A 55 16.16 -15.63 5.68
C TYR A 55 17.61 -15.80 5.20
N GLU A 56 17.84 -16.78 4.32
CA GLU A 56 19.14 -17.07 3.73
C GLU A 56 19.33 -16.32 2.40
N ASP A 57 20.55 -16.26 1.87
CA ASP A 57 20.83 -15.61 0.58
C ASP A 57 20.65 -16.58 -0.59
N ASP A 58 19.46 -17.16 -0.71
CA ASP A 58 19.13 -18.15 -1.73
C ASP A 58 17.92 -17.72 -2.57
N GLN A 59 17.74 -18.40 -3.71
CA GLN A 59 16.68 -18.06 -4.66
C GLN A 59 15.27 -18.22 -4.08
N THR A 60 15.03 -19.25 -3.25
CA THR A 60 13.72 -19.45 -2.59
C THR A 60 13.43 -18.29 -1.64
N THR A 61 14.41 -17.84 -0.87
CA THR A 61 14.26 -16.67 0.00
C THR A 61 13.93 -15.42 -0.81
N LYS A 62 14.65 -15.15 -1.90
CA LYS A 62 14.41 -13.98 -2.76
C LYS A 62 12.98 -13.95 -3.30
N GLU A 63 12.49 -15.09 -3.79
CA GLU A 63 11.13 -15.22 -4.32
C GLU A 63 10.06 -15.06 -3.23
N LEU A 64 10.29 -15.63 -2.04
CA LEU A 64 9.41 -15.46 -0.88
C LEU A 64 9.31 -13.99 -0.47
N ILE A 65 10.44 -13.30 -0.30
CA ILE A 65 10.46 -11.88 0.06
C ILE A 65 9.77 -11.03 -1.00
N PHE A 66 9.96 -11.34 -2.29
CA PHE A 66 9.26 -10.63 -3.36
C PHE A 66 7.75 -10.86 -3.32
N CYS A 67 7.29 -12.08 -3.08
CA CYS A 67 5.87 -12.38 -2.88
C CYS A 67 5.28 -11.60 -1.70
N ILE A 68 6.00 -11.54 -0.57
CA ILE A 68 5.59 -10.79 0.62
C ILE A 68 5.49 -9.30 0.27
N ALA A 69 6.46 -8.75 -0.45
CA ALA A 69 6.44 -7.37 -0.89
C ALA A 69 5.24 -7.03 -1.80
N LEU A 70 4.81 -7.97 -2.65
CA LEU A 70 3.59 -7.84 -3.45
C LEU A 70 2.33 -7.84 -2.56
N ASN A 71 2.24 -8.80 -1.63
CA ASN A 71 1.10 -8.93 -0.70
C ASN A 71 0.94 -7.72 0.22
N LEU A 72 2.05 -7.12 0.63
CA LEU A 72 2.10 -5.93 1.48
C LEU A 72 2.09 -4.62 0.69
N ARG A 73 1.95 -4.68 -0.63
CA ARG A 73 1.92 -3.51 -1.53
C ARG A 73 3.17 -2.64 -1.44
N ILE A 74 4.28 -3.22 -0.98
CA ILE A 74 5.62 -2.61 -0.94
C ILE A 74 6.15 -2.48 -2.36
N TYR A 75 5.87 -3.46 -3.23
CA TYR A 75 6.19 -3.38 -4.64
C TYR A 75 4.93 -3.24 -5.48
N ASP A 76 4.88 -2.18 -6.29
CA ASP A 76 3.81 -1.91 -7.24
C ASP A 76 4.21 -2.48 -8.61
N ALA A 77 3.67 -3.66 -8.93
CA ALA A 77 3.94 -4.32 -10.21
C ALA A 77 3.39 -3.57 -11.42
N THR A 78 2.36 -2.73 -11.25
CA THR A 78 1.79 -1.96 -12.36
C THR A 78 2.66 -0.79 -12.76
N GLN A 79 3.33 -0.18 -11.78
CA GLN A 79 4.23 0.96 -11.99
C GLN A 79 5.70 0.56 -12.07
N ASN A 80 6.03 -0.70 -11.71
CA ASN A 80 7.40 -1.17 -11.49
C ASN A 80 8.13 -0.27 -10.48
N VAL A 81 7.49 -0.05 -9.32
CA VAL A 81 7.97 0.86 -8.28
C VAL A 81 8.07 0.14 -6.95
N LEU A 82 9.23 0.25 -6.30
CA LEU A 82 9.46 -0.20 -4.94
C LEU A 82 9.29 0.97 -3.96
N ARG A 83 8.40 0.79 -2.99
CA ARG A 83 8.00 1.77 -1.96
C ARG A 83 8.73 1.48 -0.65
N VAL A 84 9.99 1.91 -0.57
CA VAL A 84 10.90 1.64 0.55
C VAL A 84 10.34 2.13 1.90
N GLU A 85 9.59 3.23 1.87
CA GLU A 85 8.91 3.80 3.02
C GLU A 85 7.83 2.89 3.62
N LEU A 86 7.20 2.04 2.81
CA LEU A 86 6.24 1.05 3.30
C LEU A 86 6.94 -0.13 3.95
N LEU A 87 8.02 -0.62 3.35
CA LEU A 87 8.83 -1.70 3.92
C LEU A 87 9.33 -1.33 5.32
N ARG A 88 9.78 -0.09 5.52
CA ARG A 88 10.21 0.42 6.82
C ARG A 88 9.17 0.19 7.94
N GLN A 89 7.87 0.25 7.63
CA GLN A 89 6.80 0.12 8.64
C GLN A 89 6.76 -1.27 9.29
N PHE A 90 7.37 -2.27 8.65
CA PHE A 90 7.47 -3.65 9.13
C PHE A 90 8.70 -3.88 10.00
N PHE A 91 9.48 -2.84 10.32
CA PHE A 91 10.64 -2.93 11.19
C PHE A 91 10.58 -1.90 12.32
N THR A 92 11.10 -2.27 13.48
CA THR A 92 11.25 -1.43 14.66
C THR A 92 12.71 -1.45 15.09
N PRO A 93 13.39 -0.30 15.17
CA PRO A 93 14.76 -0.23 15.64
C PRO A 93 14.87 -0.60 17.11
N ASP A 94 16.03 -1.09 17.53
CA ASP A 94 16.32 -1.23 18.97
C ASP A 94 16.36 0.16 19.61
N VAL A 95 15.76 0.31 20.80
CA VAL A 95 15.66 1.60 21.50
C VAL A 95 17.03 2.21 21.85
N ASN A 96 18.07 1.38 21.96
CA ASN A 96 19.43 1.82 22.28
C ASN A 96 20.31 1.99 21.03
N ASP A 97 19.86 1.52 19.87
CA ASP A 97 20.61 1.67 18.63
C ASP A 97 20.31 3.05 18.02
N THR A 98 21.29 3.94 18.06
CA THR A 98 21.19 5.27 17.44
C THR A 98 21.79 5.32 16.03
N LEU A 99 22.44 4.24 15.58
CA LEU A 99 23.17 4.18 14.30
C LEU A 99 22.41 3.40 13.22
N TYR A 100 21.26 2.79 13.55
CA TYR A 100 20.44 2.03 12.60
C TYR A 100 20.17 2.81 11.31
N VAL A 101 19.80 4.09 11.40
CA VAL A 101 19.50 4.94 10.23
C VAL A 101 20.71 5.03 9.28
N ASN A 102 21.89 5.34 9.82
CA ASN A 102 23.09 5.52 9.00
C ASN A 102 23.48 4.19 8.33
N ARG A 103 23.52 3.09 9.10
CA ARG A 103 23.90 1.77 8.57
C ARG A 103 22.91 1.26 7.52
N THR A 104 21.61 1.44 7.75
CA THR A 104 20.58 1.09 6.76
C THR A 104 20.73 1.94 5.51
N ASN A 105 20.90 3.27 5.62
CA ASN A 105 21.07 4.14 4.45
C ASN A 105 22.33 3.81 3.65
N ASP A 106 23.46 3.57 4.31
CA ASP A 106 24.71 3.15 3.66
C ASP A 106 24.58 1.80 2.94
N CYS A 107 23.73 0.90 3.47
CA CYS A 107 23.37 -0.32 2.77
C CYS A 107 22.49 -0.04 1.54
N LEU A 108 21.44 0.77 1.69
CA LEU A 108 20.48 1.08 0.62
C LEU A 108 21.16 1.75 -0.58
N LEU A 109 22.14 2.62 -0.37
CA LEU A 109 22.93 3.25 -1.43
C LEU A 109 23.70 2.25 -2.32
N ARG A 110 23.94 1.03 -1.81
CA ARG A 110 24.64 -0.03 -2.55
C ARG A 110 23.70 -0.99 -3.27
N VAL A 111 22.39 -0.93 -3.01
CA VAL A 111 21.42 -1.77 -3.71
C VAL A 111 21.14 -1.17 -5.08
N GLN A 112 21.38 -1.93 -6.13
CA GLN A 112 21.01 -1.54 -7.48
C GLN A 112 19.48 -1.62 -7.59
N THR A 113 18.81 -0.50 -7.87
CA THR A 113 17.41 -0.53 -8.29
C THR A 113 17.35 -1.08 -9.72
N PRO A 114 16.32 -1.88 -10.07
CA PRO A 114 16.27 -2.44 -11.40
C PRO A 114 16.13 -1.27 -12.39
N PRO A 115 16.90 -1.25 -13.49
CA PRO A 115 16.51 -0.47 -14.65
C PRO A 115 15.06 -0.83 -15.01
N LYS A 116 14.31 0.08 -15.65
CA LYS A 116 13.07 -0.31 -16.33
C LYS A 116 13.43 -1.39 -17.34
N GLU A 117 13.29 -2.66 -16.97
CA GLU A 117 13.71 -3.77 -17.79
C GLU A 117 12.78 -3.81 -18.99
N ASN A 118 13.33 -3.58 -20.19
CA ASN A 118 12.57 -3.79 -21.42
C ASN A 118 12.26 -5.28 -21.49
N SER A 119 11.00 -5.66 -21.26
CA SER A 119 10.57 -7.05 -21.24
C SER A 119 10.85 -7.69 -22.60
N TYR A 120 11.98 -8.39 -22.71
CA TYR A 120 12.27 -9.24 -23.85
C TYR A 120 11.45 -10.53 -23.71
N TYR A 121 10.81 -10.96 -24.79
CA TYR A 121 10.05 -12.22 -24.84
C TYR A 121 10.91 -13.38 -24.32
N GLY A 122 10.43 -14.08 -23.29
CA GLY A 122 11.06 -15.28 -22.73
C GLY A 122 11.85 -15.10 -21.43
N ARG A 123 12.00 -13.89 -20.88
CA ARG A 123 12.60 -13.66 -19.55
C ARG A 123 11.53 -13.32 -18.51
N ASN A 124 11.67 -13.83 -17.28
CA ASN A 124 10.82 -13.41 -16.16
C ASN A 124 10.97 -11.88 -15.97
N PRO A 125 9.90 -11.09 -16.12
CA PRO A 125 9.97 -9.62 -16.08
C PRO A 125 10.29 -9.07 -14.68
N TYR A 126 10.35 -9.93 -13.67
CA TYR A 126 10.60 -9.56 -12.28
C TYR A 126 12.00 -9.90 -11.79
N VAL A 127 12.92 -10.41 -12.62
CA VAL A 127 14.28 -10.78 -12.14
C VAL A 127 14.98 -9.61 -11.46
N GLY A 128 15.03 -8.45 -12.12
CA GLY A 128 15.61 -7.26 -11.50
C GLY A 128 14.86 -6.79 -10.25
N ALA A 129 13.52 -6.90 -10.25
CA ALA A 129 12.68 -6.51 -9.13
C ALA A 129 12.87 -7.40 -7.90
N ILE A 130 12.97 -8.73 -8.10
CA ILE A 130 13.23 -9.72 -7.05
C ILE A 130 14.56 -9.41 -6.37
N GLU A 131 15.63 -9.20 -7.15
CA GLU A 131 16.96 -8.87 -6.60
C GLU A 131 16.95 -7.54 -5.82
N SER A 132 16.27 -6.52 -6.35
CA SER A 132 16.23 -5.19 -5.74
C SER A 132 15.42 -5.17 -4.44
N VAL A 133 14.26 -5.81 -4.45
CA VAL A 133 13.40 -5.97 -3.26
C VAL A 133 14.16 -6.75 -2.18
N HIS A 134 14.80 -7.85 -2.55
CA HIS A 134 15.60 -8.64 -1.61
C HIS A 134 16.79 -7.85 -1.05
N GLY A 135 17.53 -7.11 -1.89
CA GLY A 135 18.65 -6.28 -1.45
C GLY A 135 18.23 -5.21 -0.46
N ILE A 136 17.13 -4.50 -0.73
CA ILE A 136 16.58 -3.49 0.18
C ILE A 136 16.07 -4.14 1.47
N PHE A 137 15.34 -5.26 1.38
CA PHE A 137 14.89 -6.03 2.54
C PHE A 137 16.05 -6.38 3.47
N ARG A 138 17.17 -6.86 2.92
CA ARG A 138 18.37 -7.18 3.71
C ARG A 138 18.95 -5.97 4.44
N CYS A 139 18.88 -4.78 3.85
CA CYS A 139 19.33 -3.57 4.54
C CYS A 139 18.50 -3.27 5.79
N PHE A 140 17.18 -3.51 5.75
CA PHE A 140 16.35 -3.38 6.94
C PHE A 140 16.57 -4.52 7.93
N TYR A 141 16.59 -5.75 7.42
CA TYR A 141 16.75 -6.97 8.23
C TYR A 141 18.06 -6.99 9.03
N TYR A 142 19.19 -6.54 8.47
CA TYR A 142 20.47 -6.58 9.17
C TYR A 142 20.82 -5.30 9.93
N TYR A 143 20.33 -4.14 9.50
CA TYR A 143 20.83 -2.86 10.02
C TYR A 143 19.77 -1.98 10.66
N TYR A 144 18.48 -2.21 10.40
CA TYR A 144 17.43 -1.31 10.88
C TYR A 144 16.87 -1.76 12.23
N GLY A 145 16.55 -3.04 12.40
CA GLY A 145 15.99 -3.56 13.65
C GLY A 145 15.17 -4.84 13.48
N ASN A 146 14.28 -5.08 14.43
CA ASN A 146 13.44 -6.29 14.48
C ASN A 146 12.15 -6.11 13.70
N PHE A 147 11.51 -7.22 13.31
CA PHE A 147 10.18 -7.17 12.71
C PHE A 147 9.15 -6.54 13.67
N ASN A 148 8.38 -5.61 13.12
CA ASN A 148 7.22 -5.04 13.78
C ASN A 148 6.09 -6.09 13.78
N ARG A 149 5.60 -6.45 14.96
CA ARG A 149 4.50 -7.42 15.12
C ARG A 149 3.13 -6.84 14.78
N ASN A 150 3.03 -5.51 14.68
CA ASN A 150 1.78 -4.86 14.32
C ASN A 150 1.54 -4.96 12.82
N ALA A 151 0.27 -5.06 12.41
CA ALA A 151 -0.15 -5.00 11.02
C ALA A 151 -0.38 -3.54 10.59
N PRO A 152 0.51 -2.91 9.79
CA PRO A 152 0.30 -1.56 9.31
C PRO A 152 -0.87 -1.52 8.31
N ALA A 153 -1.46 -0.34 8.15
CA ALA A 153 -2.43 -0.11 7.08
C ALA A 153 -1.71 -0.13 5.73
N LEU A 154 -2.25 -0.93 4.80
CA LEU A 154 -1.76 -0.99 3.44
C LEU A 154 -2.32 0.19 2.61
N PRO A 155 -1.53 0.78 1.71
CA PRO A 155 -2.04 1.81 0.81
C PRO A 155 -3.10 1.22 -0.12
N PRO A 156 -4.18 1.96 -0.44
CA PRO A 156 -5.20 1.45 -1.35
C PRO A 156 -4.64 1.23 -2.76
N THR A 157 -5.12 0.19 -3.45
CA THR A 157 -4.79 -0.06 -4.86
C THR A 157 -5.46 0.95 -5.77
N ALA A 158 -4.99 1.09 -7.01
CA ALA A 158 -5.64 1.95 -8.00
C ALA A 158 -7.12 1.57 -8.25
N LEU A 159 -7.45 0.28 -8.17
CA LEU A 159 -8.83 -0.20 -8.31
C LEU A 159 -9.68 0.17 -7.10
N GLU A 160 -9.15 0.01 -5.89
CA GLU A 160 -9.83 0.42 -4.65
C GLU A 160 -10.05 1.93 -4.62
N VAL A 161 -9.04 2.73 -4.98
CA VAL A 161 -9.19 4.19 -5.09
C VAL A 161 -10.28 4.55 -6.10
N LYS A 162 -10.30 3.90 -7.26
CA LYS A 162 -11.33 4.12 -8.27
C LYS A 162 -12.72 3.75 -7.76
N GLN A 163 -12.86 2.64 -7.05
CA GLN A 163 -14.11 2.23 -6.43
C GLN A 163 -14.58 3.25 -5.39
N ILE A 164 -13.69 3.67 -4.49
CA ILE A 164 -13.97 4.70 -3.48
C ILE A 164 -14.44 5.99 -4.18
N GLN A 165 -13.75 6.45 -5.23
CA GLN A 165 -14.16 7.62 -5.99
C GLN A 165 -15.56 7.48 -6.60
N GLN A 166 -15.88 6.30 -7.17
CA GLN A 166 -17.18 6.01 -7.75
C GLN A 166 -18.29 6.01 -6.69
N GLU A 167 -18.03 5.44 -5.51
CA GLU A 167 -18.97 5.42 -4.40
C GLU A 167 -19.17 6.82 -3.81
N CYS A 168 -18.10 7.57 -3.58
CA CYS A 168 -18.18 8.96 -3.14
C CYS A 168 -19.00 9.82 -4.11
N ALA A 169 -18.79 9.67 -5.43
CA ALA A 169 -19.56 10.42 -6.43
C ALA A 169 -21.06 10.11 -6.38
N LYS A 170 -21.45 8.85 -6.16
CA LYS A 170 -22.87 8.49 -5.96
C LYS A 170 -23.47 9.18 -4.74
N ILE A 171 -22.72 9.25 -3.63
CA ILE A 171 -23.17 9.88 -2.38
C ILE A 171 -23.46 11.37 -2.60
N ILE A 172 -22.56 12.08 -3.29
CA ILE A 172 -22.70 13.52 -3.55
C ILE A 172 -23.47 13.85 -4.84
N GLY A 173 -24.09 12.86 -5.46
CA GLY A 173 -24.91 13.05 -6.67
C GLY A 173 -24.13 13.47 -7.92
N ILE A 174 -22.82 13.23 -7.98
CA ILE A 174 -22.03 13.45 -9.19
C ILE A 174 -22.13 12.23 -10.11
N PRO A 175 -22.53 12.41 -11.39
CA PRO A 175 -22.53 11.33 -12.36
C PRO A 175 -21.16 10.65 -12.47
N VAL A 176 -21.10 9.33 -12.29
CA VAL A 176 -19.86 8.53 -12.34
C VAL A 176 -19.08 8.72 -13.65
N GLY A 177 -19.78 9.01 -14.75
CA GLY A 177 -19.17 9.31 -16.05
C GLY A 177 -18.19 10.50 -16.01
N LEU A 178 -18.37 11.44 -15.08
CA LEU A 178 -17.49 12.62 -14.93
C LEU A 178 -16.18 12.31 -14.21
N LEU A 179 -16.11 11.21 -13.46
CA LEU A 179 -14.88 10.74 -12.82
C LEU A 179 -13.87 10.21 -13.84
N ARG A 180 -14.35 9.79 -15.02
CA ARG A 180 -13.55 9.09 -16.02
C ARG A 180 -12.50 9.97 -16.70
N CYS A 181 -12.60 11.29 -16.56
CA CYS A 181 -11.69 12.24 -17.23
C CYS A 181 -10.90 13.17 -16.30
N GLY A 182 -11.12 13.21 -14.98
CA GLY A 182 -10.35 14.02 -14.01
C GLY A 182 -10.44 15.56 -14.17
N SER A 183 -10.52 16.05 -15.41
CA SER A 183 -10.67 17.45 -15.84
C SER A 183 -12.11 17.96 -15.72
N HIS A 184 -13.10 17.07 -15.76
CA HIS A 184 -14.53 17.45 -15.76
C HIS A 184 -15.11 17.72 -14.37
N LEU A 185 -14.47 17.27 -13.28
CA LEU A 185 -14.92 17.57 -11.92
C LEU A 185 -14.87 19.08 -11.64
N LYS A 186 -13.82 19.77 -12.10
CA LYS A 186 -13.69 21.24 -11.94
C LYS A 186 -14.74 22.04 -12.70
N ALA A 187 -15.33 21.47 -13.74
CA ALA A 187 -16.35 22.10 -14.57
C ALA A 187 -17.79 21.74 -14.14
N HIS A 188 -17.98 20.82 -13.20
CA HIS A 188 -19.30 20.39 -12.79
C HIS A 188 -19.99 21.43 -11.88
N PRO A 189 -21.27 21.76 -12.09
CA PRO A 189 -21.97 22.79 -11.31
C PRO A 189 -21.91 22.59 -9.78
N ALA A 190 -21.92 21.33 -9.33
CA ALA A 190 -21.84 21.00 -7.90
C ALA A 190 -20.45 21.28 -7.28
N TYR A 191 -19.37 21.20 -8.07
CA TYR A 191 -18.02 21.52 -7.58
C TYR A 191 -17.82 23.04 -7.48
N ILE A 192 -18.42 23.79 -8.42
CA ILE A 192 -18.36 25.26 -8.44
C ILE A 192 -19.16 25.85 -7.26
N SER A 193 -20.28 25.23 -6.89
CA SER A 193 -21.09 25.69 -5.75
C SER A 193 -20.38 25.47 -4.40
N GLU A 194 -19.63 24.38 -4.22
CA GLU A 194 -18.83 24.13 -3.01
C GLU A 194 -17.59 25.01 -2.91
N SER A 195 -16.88 25.24 -4.03
CA SER A 195 -15.72 26.15 -4.10
C SER A 195 -16.09 27.60 -3.72
N ASN A 196 -17.25 28.07 -4.17
CA ASN A 196 -17.73 29.43 -3.84
C ASN A 196 -18.16 29.55 -2.37
N ARG A 197 -18.60 28.46 -1.74
CA ARG A 197 -18.94 28.42 -0.30
C ARG A 197 -17.69 28.42 0.59
N SER A 198 -16.58 27.86 0.12
CA SER A 198 -15.30 27.83 0.86
C SER A 198 -14.50 29.15 0.76
N LYS A 199 -14.84 30.04 -0.18
CA LYS A 199 -14.18 31.35 -0.37
C LYS A 199 -14.90 32.52 0.32
N THR A 200 -15.98 32.24 1.03
CA THR A 200 -16.81 33.26 1.70
C THR A 200 -16.64 33.27 3.23
N HIS A 201 -15.58 32.64 3.75
CA HIS A 201 -15.13 32.76 5.13
C HIS A 201 -13.69 33.27 5.19
#